data_AF-A0A4Q7NYD7-F1
#
_entry.id   AF-A0A4Q7NYD7-F1
#
_cell.length_a   1.000
_cell.length_b   1.000
_cell.length_c   1.000
_cell.angle_alpha   90.00
_cell.angle_beta   90.00
_cell.angle_gamma   90.00
#
_symmetry.space_group_name_H-M   'P 1'
#
loop_
_entity.id
_entity.type
_entity.pdbx_description
1 polymer ?
#
loop_
_entity_poly.entity_id
_entity_poly.type
_entity_poly.pdbx_seq_one_letter_code
_entity_poly.pdbx_strand_id
1 'polypeptide(L)'
;MMKQICMNSNAGGIWTAVLVVVLVAVVVIGIKSYFKRLSSGCCGSGSARIKKKRAADRNPAHYPYHKKVMIDGMVCANCATRVENALNSLEGVWANVNLSGGFADIRMKQKIQPEELRRAVKESGYIAYSISDE
;
A
#
# COMPACT_ATOMS: atom_id res chain seq x y z
N MET A 1 -29.48 -29.32 -61.67
CA MET A 1 -29.38 -28.62 -60.37
C MET A 1 -28.11 -29.15 -59.70
N MET A 2 -27.04 -28.43 -59.39
CA MET A 2 -26.82 -27.02 -59.08
C MET A 2 -25.61 -26.50 -59.88
N LYS A 3 -25.84 -25.40 -60.60
CA LYS A 3 -24.79 -24.59 -61.23
C LYS A 3 -24.47 -23.46 -60.25
N GLN A 4 -23.18 -23.19 -60.06
CA GLN A 4 -22.62 -21.94 -59.55
C GLN A 4 -22.99 -21.47 -58.13
N ILE A 5 -22.13 -21.79 -57.17
CA ILE A 5 -21.74 -20.83 -56.11
C ILE A 5 -20.21 -20.88 -55.99
N CYS A 6 -19.54 -20.52 -57.09
CA CYS A 6 -18.14 -20.13 -57.10
C CYS A 6 -18.10 -18.74 -57.72
N MET A 7 -18.40 -17.71 -56.93
CA MET A 7 -18.12 -16.33 -57.31
C MET A 7 -17.89 -15.48 -56.06
N ASN A 8 -16.72 -14.84 -56.07
CA ASN A 8 -16.30 -13.71 -55.25
C ASN A 8 -15.59 -13.99 -53.91
N SER A 9 -14.40 -14.58 -54.01
CA SER A 9 -13.47 -14.83 -52.90
C SER A 9 -12.59 -13.64 -52.51
N ASN A 10 -12.83 -12.38 -52.94
CA ASN A 10 -11.90 -11.27 -52.63
C ASN A 10 -12.50 -9.88 -52.31
N ALA A 11 -13.81 -9.64 -52.47
CA ALA A 11 -14.41 -8.36 -52.03
C ALA A 11 -14.86 -8.38 -50.55
N GLY A 12 -15.13 -9.57 -50.00
CA GLY A 12 -15.52 -9.74 -48.60
C GLY A 12 -14.34 -9.89 -47.63
N GLY A 13 -13.16 -10.28 -48.11
CA GLY A 13 -11.98 -10.58 -47.28
C GLY A 13 -11.42 -9.38 -46.55
N ILE A 14 -11.45 -8.20 -47.17
CA ILE A 14 -10.98 -6.95 -46.54
C ILE A 14 -11.95 -6.54 -45.43
N TRP A 15 -13.26 -6.61 -45.70
CA TRP A 15 -14.28 -6.27 -44.71
C TRP A 15 -14.33 -7.27 -43.55
N THR A 16 -14.17 -8.57 -43.81
CA THR A 16 -14.07 -9.58 -42.75
C THR A 16 -12.78 -9.43 -41.94
N ALA A 17 -11.64 -9.16 -42.59
CA ALA A 17 -10.39 -8.87 -41.90
C ALA A 17 -10.50 -7.63 -41.01
N VAL A 18 -11.11 -6.54 -41.50
CA VAL A 18 -11.35 -5.32 -40.71
C VAL A 18 -12.28 -5.61 -39.53
N LEU A 19 -13.39 -6.34 -39.74
CA LEU A 19 -14.31 -6.72 -38.66
C LEU A 19 -13.62 -7.55 -37.58
N VAL A 20 -12.80 -8.52 -37.97
CA VAL A 20 -12.05 -9.37 -37.04
C VAL A 20 -11.03 -8.55 -36.26
N VAL A 21 -10.28 -7.64 -36.91
CA VAL A 21 -9.32 -6.76 -36.24
C VAL A 21 -10.02 -5.83 -35.24
N VAL A 22 -11.16 -5.27 -35.60
CA VAL A 22 -11.96 -4.41 -34.70
C VAL A 22 -12.48 -5.23 -33.51
N LEU A 23 -13.01 -6.43 -33.74
CA LEU A 23 -13.44 -7.32 -32.65
C LEU A 23 -12.31 -7.69 -31.71
N VAL A 24 -11.14 -8.06 -32.25
CA VAL A 24 -9.95 -8.36 -31.45
C VAL A 24 -9.49 -7.13 -30.68
N ALA A 25 -9.50 -5.93 -31.29
CA ALA A 25 -9.16 -4.69 -30.60
C ALA A 25 -10.12 -4.39 -29.44
N VAL A 26 -11.44 -4.54 -29.66
CA VAL A 26 -12.46 -4.37 -28.61
C VAL A 26 -12.27 -5.39 -27.48
N VAL A 27 -11.97 -6.65 -27.81
CA VAL A 27 -11.67 -7.69 -26.82
C VAL A 27 -10.39 -7.37 -26.04
N VAL A 28 -9.32 -6.92 -26.70
CA VAL A 28 -8.06 -6.55 -26.05
C VAL A 28 -8.23 -5.31 -25.16
N ILE A 29 -8.96 -4.30 -25.62
CA ILE A 29 -9.30 -3.10 -24.83
C ILE A 29 -10.19 -3.50 -23.64
N GLY A 30 -11.16 -4.39 -23.85
CA GLY A 30 -12.01 -4.97 -22.84
C GLY A 30 -11.22 -5.73 -21.79
N ILE A 31 -10.33 -6.64 -22.19
CA ILE A 31 -9.44 -7.40 -21.30
C ILE A 31 -8.52 -6.45 -20.54
N LYS A 32 -7.91 -5.45 -21.18
CA LYS A 32 -7.04 -4.46 -20.51
C LYS A 32 -7.81 -3.60 -19.50
N SER A 33 -9.04 -3.21 -19.83
CA SER A 33 -9.95 -2.49 -18.93
C SER A 33 -10.42 -3.37 -17.77
N TYR A 34 -10.70 -4.65 -18.04
CA TYR A 34 -11.13 -5.63 -17.05
C TYR A 34 -9.99 -5.99 -16.10
N PHE A 35 -8.75 -6.16 -16.59
CA PHE A 35 -7.56 -6.32 -15.75
C PHE A 35 -7.32 -5.11 -14.85
N LYS A 36 -7.51 -3.88 -15.36
CA LYS A 36 -7.47 -2.67 -14.51
C LYS A 36 -8.55 -2.67 -13.43
N ARG A 37 -9.73 -3.24 -13.70
CA ARG A 37 -10.84 -3.34 -12.73
C ARG A 37 -10.73 -4.54 -11.79
N LEU A 38 -10.04 -5.61 -12.16
CA LEU A 38 -9.72 -6.73 -11.24
C LEU A 38 -8.67 -6.34 -10.19
N SER A 39 -7.84 -5.34 -10.46
CA SER A 39 -6.98 -4.70 -9.44
C SER A 39 -7.79 -3.99 -8.35
N SER A 40 -9.05 -3.64 -8.60
CA SER A 40 -9.95 -3.02 -7.62
C SER A 40 -10.95 -4.05 -7.12
N GLY A 41 -10.46 -4.98 -6.31
CA GLY A 41 -11.27 -6.00 -5.66
C GLY A 41 -12.27 -5.41 -4.63
N CYS A 42 -13.30 -6.21 -4.33
CA CYS A 42 -14.51 -5.95 -3.54
C CYS A 42 -14.29 -5.68 -2.03
N CYS A 43 -13.12 -5.17 -1.64
CA CYS A 43 -12.86 -4.64 -0.31
C CYS A 43 -12.05 -3.36 -0.45
N GLY A 44 -12.67 -2.28 -0.96
CA GLY A 44 -12.22 -0.88 -0.82
C GLY A 44 -10.73 -0.55 -1.03
N SER A 45 -9.96 -1.42 -1.70
CA SER A 45 -8.50 -1.36 -1.69
C SER A 45 -8.01 -0.81 -3.01
N GLY A 46 -8.17 0.50 -3.18
CA GLY A 46 -7.08 1.22 -3.81
C GLY A 46 -5.85 0.95 -2.96
N SER A 47 -4.82 0.32 -3.53
CA SER A 47 -3.48 0.23 -2.93
C SER A 47 -2.87 1.62 -2.87
N ALA A 48 -3.49 2.52 -2.11
CA ALA A 48 -2.88 3.73 -1.62
C ALA A 48 -1.76 3.21 -0.71
N ARG A 49 -0.53 3.19 -1.23
CA ARG A 49 0.65 3.04 -0.40
C ARG A 49 0.46 3.97 0.78
N ILE A 50 0.37 3.43 1.98
CA ILE A 50 0.22 4.22 3.19
C ILE A 50 1.39 5.21 3.16
N LYS A 51 1.10 6.50 2.95
CA LYS A 51 2.16 7.52 2.87
C LYS A 51 2.84 7.54 4.23
N LYS A 52 4.10 7.11 4.27
CA LYS A 52 4.92 7.14 5.48
C LYS A 52 5.11 8.60 5.90
N LYS A 53 4.55 9.01 7.04
CA LYS A 53 4.73 10.33 7.63
C LYS A 53 6.16 10.35 8.16
N ARG A 54 7.05 10.99 7.42
CA ARG A 54 8.47 11.10 7.78
C ARG A 54 8.64 12.25 8.76
N ALA A 55 9.39 12.04 9.83
CA ALA A 55 9.83 13.12 10.71
C ALA A 55 10.52 14.21 9.88
N ALA A 56 10.24 15.47 10.21
CA ALA A 56 10.78 16.63 9.51
C ALA A 56 12.31 16.72 9.59
N ASP A 57 12.89 16.14 10.65
CA ASP A 57 14.33 16.04 10.87
C ASP A 57 14.78 14.59 10.80
N ARG A 58 15.83 14.32 10.03
CA ARG A 58 16.44 12.99 9.89
C ARG A 58 17.77 12.86 10.62
N ASN A 59 18.24 13.90 11.31
CA ASN A 59 19.52 13.87 12.00
C ASN A 59 19.38 13.22 13.39
N PRO A 60 20.00 12.04 13.63
CA PRO A 60 20.05 11.37 14.93
C PRO A 60 20.45 12.26 16.10
N ALA A 61 21.38 13.18 15.89
CA ALA A 61 21.98 14.00 16.95
C ALA A 61 20.98 15.00 17.58
N HIS A 62 19.85 15.25 16.92
CA HIS A 62 18.84 16.21 17.38
C HIS A 62 17.82 15.60 18.36
N TYR A 63 17.96 14.31 18.69
CA TYR A 63 17.02 13.56 19.51
C TYR A 63 17.75 13.01 20.75
N PRO A 64 17.80 13.77 21.86
CA PRO A 64 18.52 13.37 23.07
C PRO A 64 17.83 12.24 23.84
N TYR A 65 16.57 11.93 23.54
CA TYR A 65 15.81 10.87 24.20
C TYR A 65 15.54 9.70 23.25
N HIS A 66 15.77 8.49 23.74
CA HIS A 66 15.50 7.25 23.04
C HIS A 66 14.66 6.30 23.90
N LYS A 67 13.68 5.66 23.29
CA LYS A 67 12.86 4.62 23.90
C LYS A 67 12.62 3.50 22.91
N LYS A 68 12.64 2.26 23.39
CA LYS A 68 12.25 1.08 22.64
C LYS A 68 10.89 0.59 23.12
N VAL A 69 9.95 0.42 22.21
CA VAL A 69 8.58 -0.01 22.54
C VAL A 69 8.27 -1.32 21.82
N MET A 70 7.90 -2.36 22.55
CA MET A 70 7.43 -3.59 21.93
C MET A 70 5.93 -3.55 21.69
N ILE A 71 5.54 -3.90 20.47
CA ILE A 71 4.18 -3.77 19.97
C ILE A 71 3.71 -5.13 19.49
N ASP A 72 2.53 -5.53 19.94
CA ASP A 72 1.87 -6.75 19.53
C ASP A 72 0.86 -6.50 18.39
N GLY A 73 0.59 -7.53 17.60
CA GLY A 73 -0.38 -7.52 16.49
C GLY A 73 0.17 -7.01 15.14
N MET A 74 1.46 -6.70 15.03
CA MET A 74 2.07 -6.32 13.74
C MET A 74 2.43 -7.56 12.91
N VAL A 75 1.57 -7.94 11.97
CA VAL A 75 1.76 -9.12 11.11
C VAL A 75 2.32 -8.82 9.72
N CYS A 76 2.33 -7.54 9.31
CA CYS A 76 2.61 -7.15 7.94
C CYS A 76 3.35 -5.81 7.83
N ALA A 77 4.05 -5.56 6.72
CA ALA A 77 4.77 -4.29 6.49
C ALA A 77 3.84 -3.06 6.50
N ASN A 78 2.61 -3.20 6.01
CA ASN A 78 1.60 -2.15 6.08
C ASN A 78 1.15 -1.88 7.54
N CYS A 79 1.09 -2.93 8.36
CA CYS A 79 0.73 -2.87 9.77
C CYS A 79 1.80 -2.08 10.54
N ALA A 80 3.07 -2.43 10.32
CA ALA A 80 4.21 -1.68 10.86
C ALA A 80 4.21 -0.20 10.42
N THR A 81 3.92 0.07 9.14
CA THR A 81 3.86 1.44 8.62
C THR A 81 2.74 2.26 9.27
N ARG A 82 1.59 1.65 9.60
CA ARG A 82 0.49 2.33 10.32
C ARG A 82 0.92 2.77 11.71
N VAL A 83 1.55 1.87 12.46
CA VAL A 83 2.03 2.19 13.82
C VAL A 83 3.12 3.26 13.76
N GLU A 84 4.06 3.14 12.83
CA GLU A 84 5.11 4.13 12.64
C GLU A 84 4.54 5.52 12.34
N ASN A 85 3.51 5.59 11.49
CA ASN A 85 2.82 6.84 11.17
C ASN A 85 2.08 7.43 12.36
N ALA A 86 1.47 6.60 13.20
CA ALA A 86 0.80 7.05 14.42
C ALA A 86 1.82 7.65 15.40
N LEU A 87 2.98 7.02 15.55
CA LEU A 87 4.05 7.53 16.42
C LEU A 87 4.72 8.79 15.85
N ASN A 88 5.02 8.82 14.55
CA ASN A 88 5.51 10.02 13.83
C ASN A 88 4.46 11.13 13.73
N SER A 89 3.21 10.88 14.16
CA SER A 89 2.20 11.93 14.22
C SER A 89 2.44 12.88 15.39
N LEU A 90 3.10 12.41 16.45
CA LEU A 90 3.47 13.17 17.63
C LEU A 90 4.57 14.18 17.33
N GLU A 91 4.48 15.35 17.97
CA GLU A 91 5.40 16.45 17.71
C GLU A 91 6.79 16.18 18.28
N GLY A 92 7.81 16.34 17.44
CA GLY A 92 9.20 16.11 17.83
C GLY A 92 9.55 14.63 18.02
N VAL A 93 8.74 13.71 17.50
CA VAL A 93 9.00 12.25 17.52
C VAL A 93 9.50 11.79 16.16
N TRP A 94 10.51 10.93 16.20
CA TRP A 94 10.96 10.13 15.08
C TRP A 94 10.93 8.66 15.48
N ALA A 95 9.91 7.95 15.01
CA ALA A 95 9.71 6.53 15.21
C ALA A 95 10.15 5.74 13.97
N ASN A 96 10.80 4.61 14.23
CA ASN A 96 11.18 3.62 13.24
C ASN A 96 10.75 2.24 13.74
N VAL A 97 9.89 1.56 12.98
CA VAL A 97 9.36 0.25 13.36
C VAL A 97 10.16 -0.86 12.68
N ASN A 98 10.65 -1.81 13.48
CA ASN A 98 11.31 -3.02 13.02
C ASN A 98 10.35 -4.21 13.14
N LEU A 99 9.79 -4.65 12.00
CA LEU A 99 8.87 -5.79 11.97
C LEU A 99 9.57 -7.12 12.32
N SER A 100 10.84 -7.28 11.92
CA SER A 100 11.60 -8.51 12.24
C SER A 100 11.90 -8.64 13.73
N GLY A 101 12.09 -7.51 14.41
CA GLY A 101 12.32 -7.47 15.86
C GLY A 101 11.05 -7.37 16.70
N GLY A 102 9.90 -7.00 16.13
CA GLY A 102 8.65 -6.78 16.87
C GLY A 102 8.67 -5.54 17.78
N PHE A 103 9.52 -4.57 17.49
CA PHE A 103 9.66 -3.34 18.30
C PHE A 103 9.72 -2.08 17.44
N ALA A 104 9.44 -0.94 18.07
CA ALA A 104 9.61 0.39 17.53
C ALA A 104 10.71 1.13 18.31
N ASP A 105 11.71 1.63 17.59
CA ASP A 105 12.69 2.56 18.11
C ASP A 105 12.13 3.98 17.98
N ILE A 106 12.02 4.68 19.10
CA ILE A 106 11.40 5.99 19.20
C ILE A 106 12.45 6.98 19.69
N ARG A 107 12.73 7.98 18.86
CA ARG A 107 13.64 9.09 19.15
C ARG A 107 12.82 10.35 19.35
N MET A 108 13.07 11.09 20.43
CA MET A 108 12.23 12.24 20.79
C MET A 108 13.10 13.47 21.08
N LYS A 109 12.66 14.64 20.59
CA LYS A 109 13.30 15.94 20.89
C LYS A 109 13.01 16.38 22.33
N GLN A 110 11.84 16.01 22.83
CA GLN A 110 11.36 16.27 24.19
C GLN A 110 11.03 14.97 24.90
N LYS A 111 11.01 14.99 26.24
CA LYS A 111 10.66 13.83 27.04
C LYS A 111 9.14 13.60 26.97
N ILE A 112 8.72 12.60 26.21
CA ILE A 112 7.32 12.17 26.13
C ILE A 112 7.08 11.06 27.14
N GLN A 113 5.92 11.08 27.79
CA GLN A 113 5.55 10.06 28.74
C GLN A 113 5.27 8.73 28.04
N PRO A 114 5.66 7.58 28.65
CA PRO A 114 5.38 6.27 28.08
C PRO A 114 3.90 6.05 27.78
N GLU A 115 3.01 6.64 28.58
CA GLU A 115 1.56 6.49 28.38
C GLU A 115 1.02 7.20 27.15
N GLU A 116 1.64 8.30 26.73
CA GLU A 116 1.28 8.99 25.50
C GLU A 116 1.69 8.17 24.27
N LEU A 117 2.85 7.52 24.34
CA LEU A 117 3.28 6.56 23.32
C LEU A 117 2.33 5.35 23.25
N ARG A 118 1.94 4.78 24.39
CA ARG A 118 0.94 3.70 24.44
C ARG A 118 -0.39 4.14 23.84
N ARG A 119 -0.84 5.36 24.14
CA ARG A 119 -2.08 5.93 23.63
C ARG A 119 -2.04 6.06 22.11
N ALA A 120 -0.97 6.61 21.54
CA ALA A 120 -0.81 6.74 20.10
C ALA A 120 -0.81 5.36 19.38
N VAL A 121 -0.15 4.36 19.97
CA VAL A 121 -0.20 2.98 19.44
C VAL A 121 -1.61 2.39 19.54
N LYS A 122 -2.31 2.60 20.67
CA LYS A 122 -3.68 2.13 20.88
C LYS A 122 -4.68 2.75 19.90
N GLU A 123 -4.54 4.04 19.62
CA GLU A 123 -5.37 4.74 18.62
C GLU A 123 -5.18 4.18 17.20
N SER A 124 -4.00 3.61 16.91
CA SER A 124 -3.76 2.90 15.66
C SER A 124 -4.28 1.46 15.63
N GLY A 125 -4.85 0.97 16.74
CA GLY A 125 -5.44 -0.36 16.86
C GLY A 125 -4.49 -1.47 17.32
N TYR A 126 -3.35 -1.10 17.91
CA TYR A 126 -2.31 -2.04 18.36
C TYR A 126 -2.04 -1.90 19.86
N ILE A 127 -1.33 -2.87 20.44
CA ILE A 127 -1.06 -2.92 21.87
C ILE A 127 0.45 -2.80 22.10
N ALA A 128 0.87 -1.82 22.89
CA ALA A 128 2.25 -1.68 23.37
C ALA A 128 2.36 -2.23 24.79
N TYR A 129 3.12 -3.31 24.99
CA TYR A 129 3.19 -4.00 26.28
C TYR A 129 4.45 -3.66 27.09
N SER A 130 5.60 -3.45 26.43
CA SER A 130 6.84 -3.05 27.10
C SER A 130 7.41 -1.76 26.51
N ILE A 131 7.92 -0.91 27.39
CA ILE A 131 8.61 0.34 27.04
C ILE A 131 9.89 0.36 27.86
N SER A 132 11.02 0.35 27.16
CA SER A 132 12.35 0.46 27.76
C SER A 132 12.96 1.81 27.41
N ASP A 133 13.53 2.49 28.40
CA ASP A 133 14.40 3.65 28.21
C ASP A 133 15.82 3.13 27.96
N GLU A 134 16.47 3.59 26.89
CA GLU A 134 17.83 3.18 26.49
C GLU A 134 18.72 4.41 26.30
#